data_AF-A0AAD8GLQ9-F1
#
_entry.id   AF-A0AAD8GLQ9-F1
#
_cell.length_a   1.000
_cell.length_b   1.000
_cell.length_c   1.000
_cell.angle_alpha   90.00
_cell.angle_beta   90.00
_cell.angle_gamma   90.00
#
_symmetry.space_group_name_H-M   'P 1'
#
loop_
_entity.id
_entity.type
_entity.pdbx_description
1 polymer ?
#
loop_
_entity_poly.entity_id
_entity_poly.type
_entity_poly.pdbx_seq_one_letter_code
_entity_poly.pdbx_strand_id
1 'polypeptide(L)'
;MIAKEMSSKLNQFPVVTDGQHLSEDDLELLCEYGEAVDTIPNFFLREYGASNRNWAGSTHSINWENLISDDVRAEVPEIGWCGLGEHVALEALKGTTNRFLTTRLKNYSSDRNNPLKPKGLFGPSPYLHFRQIASQRRALEANKVRKVCPQAVDSFLEELIARRELADNFWLLLLPA
;
A
#
# COMPACT_ATOMS: atom_id res chain seq x y z
N MET A 1 -11.15 14.79 4.62
CA MET A 1 -12.54 14.29 4.68
C MET A 1 -12.58 12.81 4.28
N ILE A 2 -12.10 12.46 3.08
CA ILE A 2 -12.04 11.09 2.53
C ILE A 2 -11.31 10.08 3.44
N ALA A 3 -10.11 10.39 3.95
CA ALA A 3 -9.39 9.46 4.84
C ALA A 3 -10.16 9.17 6.16
N LYS A 4 -10.94 10.14 6.63
CA LYS A 4 -11.77 10.01 7.84
C LYS A 4 -13.01 9.16 7.56
N GLU A 5 -13.58 9.30 6.36
CA GLU A 5 -14.71 8.53 5.85
C GLU A 5 -14.32 7.08 5.54
N MET A 6 -13.17 6.86 4.90
CA MET A 6 -12.59 5.53 4.68
C MET A 6 -12.22 4.84 5.99
N SER A 7 -11.62 5.57 6.94
CA SER A 7 -11.36 5.05 8.28
C SER A 7 -12.66 4.71 9.03
N SER A 8 -13.71 5.51 8.87
CA SER A 8 -15.04 5.23 9.42
C SER A 8 -15.65 3.96 8.83
N LYS A 9 -15.65 3.81 7.49
CA LYS A 9 -16.11 2.60 6.80
C LYS A 9 -15.28 1.38 7.20
N LEU A 10 -13.95 1.51 7.32
CA LEU A 10 -13.06 0.44 7.81
C LEU A 10 -13.39 -0.03 9.23
N ASN A 11 -13.90 0.85 10.10
CA ASN A 11 -14.31 0.51 11.46
C ASN A 11 -15.64 -0.26 11.53
N GLN A 12 -16.41 -0.30 10.45
CA GLN A 12 -17.69 -1.03 10.36
C GLN A 12 -17.48 -2.49 9.89
N PHE A 13 -16.33 -2.83 9.32
CA PHE A 13 -16.02 -4.21 8.93
C PHE A 13 -15.80 -5.11 10.14
N PRO A 14 -16.42 -6.30 10.18
CA PRO A 14 -16.15 -7.25 11.22
C PRO A 14 -14.74 -7.84 11.10
N VAL A 15 -14.21 -8.27 12.25
CA VAL A 15 -12.90 -8.92 12.37
C VAL A 15 -13.02 -10.35 11.85
N VAL A 16 -12.83 -10.55 10.55
CA VAL A 16 -12.86 -11.90 9.96
C VAL A 16 -11.55 -12.63 10.28
N THR A 17 -11.67 -13.81 10.90
CA THR A 17 -10.58 -14.77 11.11
C THR A 17 -10.53 -15.80 10.00
N ASP A 18 -9.36 -16.39 9.76
CA ASP A 18 -9.16 -17.36 8.67
C ASP A 18 -10.17 -18.52 8.77
N GLY A 19 -10.92 -18.75 7.70
CA GLY A 19 -11.93 -19.81 7.58
C GLY A 19 -13.40 -19.40 7.77
N GLN A 20 -13.70 -18.14 8.09
CA GLN A 20 -15.09 -17.66 8.11
C GLN A 20 -15.52 -17.14 6.73
N HIS A 21 -16.69 -17.59 6.28
CA HIS A 21 -17.34 -17.07 5.08
C HIS A 21 -17.82 -15.63 5.36
N LEU A 22 -17.48 -14.69 4.50
CA LEU A 22 -18.02 -13.33 4.54
C LEU A 22 -19.54 -13.43 4.36
N SER A 23 -20.30 -12.72 5.21
CA SER A 23 -21.75 -12.59 5.05
C SER A 23 -22.07 -11.72 3.83
N GLU A 24 -23.31 -11.78 3.32
CA GLU A 24 -23.74 -10.90 2.22
C GLU A 24 -23.58 -9.42 2.59
N ASP A 25 -23.92 -9.06 3.83
CA ASP A 25 -23.72 -7.71 4.37
C ASP A 25 -22.23 -7.28 4.35
N ASP A 26 -21.30 -8.21 4.60
CA ASP A 26 -19.85 -7.92 4.55
C ASP A 26 -19.35 -7.68 3.12
N LEU A 27 -19.92 -8.42 2.15
CA LEU A 27 -19.61 -8.25 0.73
C LEU A 27 -20.17 -6.93 0.19
N GLU A 28 -21.34 -6.53 0.66
CA GLU A 28 -21.97 -5.25 0.32
C GLU A 28 -21.13 -4.08 0.87
N LEU A 29 -20.66 -4.17 2.11
CA LEU A 29 -19.77 -3.18 2.71
C LEU A 29 -18.41 -3.08 1.99
N LEU A 30 -17.88 -4.20 1.49
CA LEU A 30 -16.67 -4.23 0.65
C LEU A 30 -16.91 -3.56 -0.71
N CYS A 31 -18.07 -3.79 -1.32
CA CYS A 31 -18.50 -3.11 -2.54
C CYS A 31 -18.57 -1.60 -2.31
N GLU A 32 -19.26 -1.15 -1.25
CA GLU A 32 -19.37 0.27 -0.92
C GLU A 32 -18.02 0.94 -0.58
N TYR A 33 -17.06 0.17 -0.05
CA TYR A 33 -15.70 0.65 0.14
C TYR A 33 -14.97 0.78 -1.20
N GLY A 34 -15.11 -0.19 -2.11
CA GLY A 34 -14.61 -0.12 -3.48
C GLY A 34 -15.15 1.11 -4.23
N GLU A 35 -16.46 1.33 -4.18
CA GLU A 35 -17.10 2.50 -4.80
C GLU A 35 -16.63 3.83 -4.17
N ALA A 36 -16.38 3.85 -2.86
CA ALA A 36 -15.80 5.01 -2.18
C ALA A 36 -14.34 5.26 -2.57
N VAL A 37 -13.58 4.23 -2.96
CA VAL A 37 -12.22 4.36 -3.53
C VAL A 37 -12.29 4.89 -4.96
N ASP A 38 -13.22 4.38 -5.77
CA ASP A 38 -13.41 4.77 -7.17
C ASP A 38 -13.91 6.21 -7.35
N THR A 39 -14.41 6.84 -6.28
CA THR A 39 -14.83 8.26 -6.26
C THR A 39 -13.70 9.23 -5.88
N ILE A 40 -12.57 8.74 -5.34
CA ILE A 40 -11.38 9.56 -5.04
C ILE A 40 -10.84 10.33 -6.26
N PRO A 41 -10.72 9.73 -7.47
CA PRO A 41 -10.23 10.42 -8.65
C PRO A 41 -11.00 11.72 -8.95
N ASN A 42 -12.33 11.70 -8.82
CA ASN A 42 -13.19 12.85 -9.11
C ASN A 42 -13.02 13.99 -8.10
N PHE A 43 -12.68 13.69 -6.84
CA PHE A 43 -12.40 14.71 -5.84
C PHE A 43 -11.09 15.45 -6.14
N PHE A 44 -10.02 14.71 -6.47
CA PHE A 44 -8.70 15.29 -6.73
C PHE A 44 -8.63 16.08 -8.04
N LEU A 45 -9.28 15.60 -9.11
CA LEU A 45 -9.35 16.33 -10.39
C LEU A 45 -10.03 17.69 -10.27
N ARG A 46 -10.99 17.83 -9.34
CA ARG A 46 -11.71 19.08 -9.07
C ARG A 46 -10.86 20.13 -8.34
N GLU A 47 -9.96 19.70 -7.45
CA GLU A 47 -9.11 20.61 -6.68
C GLU A 47 -7.84 21.06 -7.42
N TYR A 48 -7.23 20.19 -8.23
CA TYR A 48 -5.89 20.46 -8.77
C TYR A 48 -5.83 20.91 -10.23
N GLY A 49 -6.90 20.78 -11.01
CA GLY A 49 -6.96 21.21 -12.41
C GLY A 49 -5.99 20.44 -13.33
N ALA A 50 -6.37 20.20 -14.58
CA ALA A 50 -5.46 19.59 -15.54
C ALA A 50 -4.28 20.55 -15.82
N SER A 51 -3.05 20.12 -15.55
CA SER A 51 -1.87 20.93 -15.85
C SER A 51 -1.70 21.01 -17.38
N ASN A 52 -1.78 22.22 -17.94
CA ASN A 52 -1.62 22.47 -19.38
C ASN A 52 -0.14 22.68 -19.77
N ARG A 53 0.80 22.08 -19.02
CA ARG A 53 2.23 22.22 -19.28
C ARG A 53 2.63 21.24 -20.36
N ASN A 54 2.82 21.75 -21.57
CA ASN A 54 3.53 21.03 -22.62
C ASN A 54 4.97 20.84 -22.16
N TRP A 55 5.36 19.60 -21.82
CA TRP A 55 6.75 19.25 -21.60
C TRP A 55 7.52 19.50 -22.91
N ALA A 56 8.17 20.66 -23.00
CA ALA A 56 9.08 20.98 -24.10
C ALA A 56 10.37 20.16 -23.93
N GLY A 57 10.30 18.86 -24.18
CA GLY A 57 11.45 17.98 -24.15
C GLY A 57 12.06 17.87 -25.54
N SER A 58 13.25 18.45 -25.74
CA SER A 58 14.10 18.03 -26.84
C SER A 58 14.46 16.55 -26.62
N THR A 59 13.79 15.66 -27.35
CA THR A 59 14.01 14.22 -27.22
C THR A 59 15.36 13.90 -27.85
N HIS A 60 16.41 13.84 -27.04
CA HIS A 60 17.67 13.27 -27.49
C HIS A 60 17.44 11.76 -27.63
N SER A 61 17.76 11.23 -28.80
CA SER A 61 17.73 9.78 -29.04
C SER A 61 18.75 9.11 -28.11
N ILE A 62 18.25 8.33 -27.16
CA ILE A 62 19.09 7.48 -26.30
C ILE A 62 19.40 6.21 -27.09
N ASN A 63 20.68 5.93 -27.31
CA ASN A 63 21.13 4.69 -27.95
C ASN A 63 21.13 3.55 -26.92
N TRP A 64 19.99 2.87 -26.83
CA TRP A 64 19.76 1.78 -25.88
C TRP A 64 20.59 0.54 -26.20
N GLU A 65 20.81 0.20 -27.47
CA GLU A 65 21.63 -0.95 -27.85
C GLU A 65 23.06 -0.89 -27.27
N ASN A 66 23.73 0.26 -27.36
CA ASN A 66 25.08 0.42 -26.82
C ASN A 66 25.12 0.32 -25.28
N LEU A 67 24.11 0.89 -24.60
CA LEU A 67 24.01 0.85 -23.14
C LEU A 67 23.75 -0.57 -22.62
N ILE A 68 22.92 -1.34 -23.34
CA ILE A 68 22.63 -2.73 -22.99
C ILE A 68 23.85 -3.61 -23.27
N SER A 69 24.61 -3.36 -24.35
CA SER A 69 25.79 -4.16 -24.70
C SER A 69 26.98 -3.95 -23.76
N ASP A 70 27.15 -2.75 -23.20
CA ASP A 70 28.28 -2.41 -22.31
C ASP A 70 28.14 -3.00 -20.89
N ASP A 71 26.92 -3.29 -20.44
CA ASP A 71 26.67 -3.67 -19.03
C ASP A 71 25.66 -4.83 -18.89
N VAL A 72 25.86 -5.92 -19.65
CA VAL A 72 25.24 -7.22 -19.32
C VAL A 72 25.96 -7.78 -18.08
N ARG A 73 25.66 -7.21 -16.92
CA ARG A 73 26.16 -7.68 -15.64
C ARG A 73 25.53 -9.01 -15.26
N ALA A 74 26.37 -9.81 -14.61
CA ALA A 74 26.14 -11.13 -14.05
C ALA A 74 24.78 -11.32 -13.35
N GLU A 75 24.36 -12.58 -13.24
CA GLU A 75 23.20 -13.04 -12.46
C GLU A 75 23.03 -12.21 -11.17
N VAL A 76 21.95 -11.42 -11.11
CA VAL A 76 21.62 -10.63 -9.94
C VAL A 76 21.17 -11.60 -8.83
N PRO A 77 21.84 -11.64 -7.67
CA PRO A 77 21.49 -12.58 -6.63
C PRO A 77 20.12 -12.28 -6.04
N GLU A 78 19.40 -13.34 -5.67
CA GLU A 78 18.12 -13.22 -5.00
C GLU A 78 18.24 -12.53 -3.64
N ILE A 79 17.14 -11.89 -3.23
CA ILE A 79 17.08 -11.16 -1.97
C ILE A 79 16.85 -12.13 -0.81
N GLY A 80 17.74 -12.14 0.19
CA GLY A 80 17.64 -13.02 1.37
C GLY A 80 16.85 -12.47 2.56
N TRP A 81 16.56 -11.16 2.60
CA TRP A 81 15.89 -10.52 3.76
C TRP A 81 14.36 -10.53 3.68
N CYS A 82 13.80 -10.91 2.53
CA CYS A 82 12.38 -11.03 2.27
C CYS A 82 12.13 -12.44 1.72
N GLY A 83 11.47 -13.31 2.49
CA GLY A 83 11.01 -14.58 1.94
C GLY A 83 9.91 -14.32 0.91
N LEU A 84 9.53 -15.33 0.12
CA LEU A 84 8.48 -15.21 -0.88
C LEU A 84 7.22 -15.97 -0.46
N GLY A 85 6.06 -15.48 -0.88
CA GLY A 85 4.78 -16.17 -0.76
C GLY A 85 3.84 -15.61 0.30
N GLU A 86 2.56 -15.91 0.13
CA GLU A 86 1.47 -15.39 0.98
C GLU A 86 1.64 -15.75 2.46
N HIS A 87 1.98 -17.00 2.74
CA HIS A 87 2.20 -17.46 4.12
C HIS A 87 3.30 -16.65 4.82
N VAL A 88 4.41 -16.39 4.12
CA VAL A 88 5.53 -15.60 4.67
C VAL A 88 5.12 -14.13 4.87
N ALA A 89 4.33 -13.57 3.95
CA ALA A 89 3.80 -12.22 4.04
C ALA A 89 2.85 -12.05 5.25
N LEU A 90 1.96 -13.02 5.48
CA LEU A 90 1.07 -13.05 6.64
C LEU A 90 1.84 -13.24 7.94
N GLU A 91 2.86 -14.11 7.96
CA GLU A 91 3.71 -14.29 9.14
C GLU A 91 4.45 -12.99 9.50
N ALA A 92 4.99 -12.28 8.50
CA ALA A 92 5.64 -10.98 8.73
C ALA A 92 4.66 -9.91 9.27
N LEU A 93 3.39 -9.95 8.84
CA LEU A 93 2.36 -9.02 9.28
C LEU A 93 1.94 -9.29 10.73
N LYS A 94 1.42 -10.50 10.97
CA LYS A 94 0.65 -10.87 12.17
C LYS A 94 1.09 -12.16 12.84
N GLY A 95 2.10 -12.85 12.29
CA GLY A 95 2.51 -14.21 12.66
C GLY A 95 3.08 -14.34 14.05
N THR A 96 4.10 -15.18 14.23
CA THR A 96 4.80 -15.31 15.53
C THR A 96 6.19 -14.70 15.52
N THR A 97 6.86 -14.75 14.36
CA THR A 97 8.24 -14.32 14.17
C THR A 97 8.26 -12.97 13.46
N ASN A 98 8.89 -11.95 14.06
CA ASN A 98 9.04 -10.59 13.47
C ASN A 98 7.73 -9.81 13.23
N ARG A 99 6.73 -10.00 14.10
CA ARG A 99 5.37 -9.45 14.00
C ARG A 99 5.33 -7.92 13.92
N PHE A 100 5.03 -7.39 12.75
CA PHE A 100 4.91 -5.93 12.61
C PHE A 100 3.80 -5.35 13.48
N LEU A 101 2.57 -5.87 13.36
CA LEU A 101 1.39 -5.27 14.00
C LEU A 101 1.44 -5.28 15.53
N THR A 102 2.08 -6.28 16.12
CA THR A 102 2.09 -6.43 17.59
C THR A 102 3.33 -5.85 18.26
N THR A 103 4.49 -5.80 17.57
CA THR A 103 5.75 -5.40 18.20
C THR A 103 6.34 -4.09 17.67
N ARG A 104 6.18 -3.80 16.37
CA ARG A 104 6.86 -2.67 15.70
C ARG A 104 5.93 -1.51 15.40
N LEU A 105 4.66 -1.80 15.15
CA LEU A 105 3.65 -0.82 14.78
C LEU A 105 3.57 0.35 15.76
N LYS A 106 3.74 0.12 17.08
CA LYS A 106 3.69 1.18 18.09
C LYS A 106 4.64 2.36 17.82
N ASN A 107 5.79 2.07 17.22
CA ASN A 107 6.80 3.08 16.90
C ASN A 107 6.70 3.59 15.45
N TYR A 108 5.74 3.10 14.66
CA TYR A 108 5.63 3.42 13.24
C TYR A 108 5.53 4.92 12.98
N SER A 109 4.66 5.61 13.73
CA SER A 109 4.44 7.06 13.60
C SER A 109 5.74 7.87 13.77
N SER A 110 6.59 7.48 14.73
CA SER A 110 7.84 8.18 15.03
C SER A 110 9.02 7.73 14.15
N ASP A 111 9.06 6.46 13.78
CA ASP A 111 10.26 5.84 13.22
C ASP A 111 10.23 5.74 11.69
N ARG A 112 9.06 5.88 11.04
CA ARG A 112 8.91 5.74 9.57
C ARG A 112 9.82 6.65 8.75
N ASN A 113 10.17 7.82 9.28
CA ASN A 113 11.00 8.82 8.61
C ASN A 113 12.47 8.79 9.07
N ASN A 114 12.87 7.79 9.86
CA ASN A 114 14.22 7.69 10.40
C ASN A 114 15.00 6.55 9.73
N PRO A 115 15.95 6.86 8.83
CA PRO A 115 16.73 5.83 8.13
C PRO A 115 17.62 4.99 9.07
N LEU A 116 17.92 5.48 10.29
CA LEU A 116 18.67 4.74 11.31
C LEU A 116 17.82 3.68 12.03
N LYS A 117 16.51 3.64 11.76
CA LYS A 117 15.57 2.70 12.38
C LYS A 117 14.91 1.82 11.32
N PRO A 118 15.64 0.86 10.70
CA PRO A 118 15.12 0.03 9.61
C PRO A 118 13.93 -0.85 10.02
N LYS A 119 13.76 -1.10 11.33
CA LYS A 119 12.61 -1.84 11.87
C LYS A 119 11.37 -0.97 12.10
N GLY A 120 11.46 0.35 11.92
CA GLY A 120 10.37 1.30 12.10
C GLY A 120 9.26 1.17 11.05
N LEU A 121 9.60 0.71 9.85
CA LEU A 121 8.64 0.45 8.78
C LEU A 121 8.12 -0.99 8.86
N PHE A 122 6.90 -1.22 8.38
CA PHE A 122 6.61 -2.53 7.81
C PHE A 122 7.41 -2.57 6.51
N GLY A 123 8.46 -3.38 6.44
CA GLY A 123 9.28 -3.54 5.23
C GLY A 123 8.73 -4.36 4.05
N PRO A 124 7.41 -4.58 3.81
CA PRO A 124 6.96 -5.44 2.71
C PRO A 124 6.33 -4.68 1.55
N SER A 125 7.04 -3.68 1.02
CA SER A 125 6.71 -3.21 -0.33
C SER A 125 6.75 -4.36 -1.35
N PRO A 126 7.64 -5.40 -1.25
CA PRO A 126 7.60 -6.52 -2.18
C PRO A 126 6.31 -7.35 -2.08
N TYR A 127 5.80 -7.61 -0.86
CA TYR A 127 4.56 -8.40 -0.70
C TYR A 127 3.33 -7.71 -1.28
N LEU A 128 3.26 -6.38 -1.21
CA LEU A 128 2.20 -5.62 -1.88
C LEU A 128 2.40 -5.58 -3.39
N HIS A 129 3.64 -5.34 -3.84
CA HIS A 129 3.96 -5.20 -5.26
C HIS A 129 3.64 -6.48 -6.03
N PHE A 130 4.02 -7.64 -5.50
CA PHE A 130 3.72 -8.94 -6.08
C PHE A 130 2.37 -9.54 -5.64
N ARG A 131 1.52 -8.75 -4.95
CA ARG A 131 0.20 -9.17 -4.45
C ARG A 131 0.23 -10.46 -3.61
N GLN A 132 1.33 -10.74 -2.94
CA GLN A 132 1.45 -11.84 -1.99
C GLN A 132 0.62 -11.58 -0.72
N ILE A 133 0.24 -10.32 -0.47
CA ILE A 133 -0.78 -9.97 0.52
C ILE A 133 -1.63 -8.81 0.02
N ALA A 134 -2.96 -8.91 0.16
CA ALA A 134 -3.88 -7.84 -0.20
C ALA A 134 -3.74 -6.62 0.74
N SER A 135 -3.86 -5.40 0.18
CA SER A 135 -3.88 -4.15 0.95
C SER A 135 -5.05 -4.12 1.95
N GLN A 136 -6.23 -4.57 1.51
CA GLN A 136 -7.43 -4.70 2.34
C GLN A 136 -7.19 -5.60 3.56
N ARG A 137 -6.56 -6.76 3.33
CA ARG A 137 -6.22 -7.70 4.41
C ARG A 137 -5.29 -7.06 5.44
N ARG A 138 -4.28 -6.31 5.01
CA ARG A 138 -3.40 -5.56 5.91
C ARG A 138 -4.15 -4.49 6.71
N ALA A 139 -5.07 -3.77 6.06
CA ALA A 139 -5.88 -2.75 6.70
C ALA A 139 -6.79 -3.36 7.79
N LEU A 140 -7.45 -4.47 7.48
CA LEU A 140 -8.29 -5.21 8.41
C LEU A 140 -7.49 -5.64 9.66
N GLU A 141 -6.35 -6.29 9.47
CA GLU A 141 -5.51 -6.77 10.58
C GLU A 141 -4.94 -5.61 11.41
N ALA A 142 -4.57 -4.48 10.78
CA ALA A 142 -4.15 -3.28 11.50
C ALA A 142 -5.30 -2.65 12.32
N ASN A 143 -6.53 -2.68 11.80
CA ASN A 143 -7.68 -2.13 12.49
C ASN A 143 -8.00 -2.89 13.79
N LYS A 144 -7.78 -4.20 13.82
CA LYS A 144 -7.93 -5.05 15.02
C LYS A 144 -7.10 -4.54 16.21
N VAL A 145 -5.95 -3.94 15.96
CA VAL A 145 -5.03 -3.41 16.99
C VAL A 145 -5.12 -1.90 17.18
N ARG A 146 -6.03 -1.22 16.48
CA ARG A 146 -6.21 0.24 16.54
C ARG A 146 -6.48 0.77 17.94
N LYS A 147 -7.27 0.03 18.74
CA LYS A 147 -7.56 0.40 20.14
C LYS A 147 -6.29 0.51 21.00
N VAL A 148 -5.23 -0.20 20.65
CA VAL A 148 -3.96 -0.22 21.41
C VAL A 148 -3.02 0.90 20.98
N CYS A 149 -2.98 1.25 19.69
CA CYS A 149 -2.04 2.23 19.15
C CYS A 149 -2.66 3.06 18.00
N PRO A 150 -3.67 3.90 18.30
CA PRO A 150 -4.50 4.52 17.28
C PRO A 150 -3.71 5.42 16.33
N GLN A 151 -2.81 6.26 16.84
CA GLN A 151 -2.00 7.15 16.01
C GLN A 151 -1.10 6.39 15.02
N ALA A 152 -0.55 5.26 15.45
CA ALA A 152 0.35 4.48 14.63
C ALA A 152 -0.42 3.69 13.55
N VAL A 153 -1.59 3.16 13.89
CA VAL A 153 -2.51 2.54 12.92
C VAL A 153 -3.02 3.55 11.92
N ASP A 154 -3.47 4.73 12.36
CA ASP A 154 -3.97 5.77 11.47
C ASP A 154 -2.89 6.22 10.47
N SER A 155 -1.64 6.37 10.94
CA SER A 155 -0.49 6.68 10.07
C SER A 155 -0.19 5.54 9.09
N PHE A 156 -0.28 4.29 9.53
CA PHE A 156 -0.06 3.13 8.68
C PHE A 156 -1.15 2.99 7.59
N LEU A 157 -2.41 3.22 7.94
CA LEU A 157 -3.54 3.16 7.01
C LEU A 157 -3.52 4.31 6.00
N GLU A 158 -3.08 5.51 6.39
CA GLU A 158 -2.91 6.64 5.46
C GLU A 158 -1.90 6.31 4.35
N GLU A 159 -0.76 5.71 4.70
CA GLU A 159 0.22 5.31 3.70
C GLU A 159 -0.22 4.11 2.86
N LEU A 160 -0.82 3.11 3.52
CA LEU A 160 -1.24 1.87 2.85
C LEU A 160 -2.38 2.09 1.86
N ILE A 161 -3.32 2.99 2.17
CA ILE A 161 -4.54 3.21 1.41
C ILE A 161 -4.43 4.53 0.68
N ALA A 162 -4.43 5.66 1.38
CA ALA A 162 -4.55 6.96 0.72
C ALA A 162 -3.40 7.20 -0.26
N ARG A 163 -2.14 6.96 0.12
CA ARG A 163 -1.01 7.20 -0.78
C ARG A 163 -0.88 6.17 -1.89
N ARG A 164 -1.15 4.90 -1.60
CA ARG A 164 -1.11 3.83 -2.59
C ARG A 164 -2.18 4.03 -3.66
N GLU A 165 -3.44 4.19 -3.24
CA GLU A 165 -4.56 4.39 -4.15
C GLU A 165 -4.42 5.73 -4.89
N LEU A 166 -3.87 6.78 -4.27
CA LEU A 166 -3.57 8.03 -4.97
C LEU A 166 -2.53 7.83 -6.09
N ALA A 167 -1.50 7.02 -5.85
CA ALA A 167 -0.50 6.72 -6.86
C ALA A 167 -1.11 5.92 -8.02
N ASP A 168 -1.87 4.86 -7.70
CA ASP A 168 -2.61 4.04 -8.68
C ASP A 168 -3.56 4.92 -9.51
N ASN A 169 -4.31 5.82 -8.86
CA ASN A 169 -5.18 6.78 -9.53
C ASN A 169 -4.43 7.76 -10.44
N PHE A 170 -3.29 8.29 -9.99
CA PHE A 170 -2.48 9.21 -10.80
C PHE A 170 -1.95 8.55 -12.08
N TRP A 171 -1.48 7.31 -12.00
CA TRP A 171 -1.04 6.57 -13.18
C TRP A 171 -2.18 6.30 -14.15
N LEU A 172 -3.36 5.91 -13.66
CA LEU A 172 -4.54 5.69 -14.51
C LEU A 172 -4.99 6.97 -15.23
N LEU A 173 -4.87 8.13 -14.60
CA LEU A 173 -5.26 9.42 -15.19
C LEU A 173 -4.28 9.94 -16.26
N LEU A 174 -3.05 9.42 -16.30
CA LEU A 174 -2.02 9.84 -17.26
C LEU A 174 -1.91 8.93 -18.49
N LEU A 175 -2.63 7.82 -18.53
CA LEU A 175 -2.66 6.96 -19.72
C LEU A 175 -3.66 7.56 -20.72
N PRO A 176 -3.22 7.99 -21.91
CA PRO A 176 -4.13 8.39 -22.98
C PRO A 176 -5.00 7.18 -23.38
N ALA A 177 -6.30 7.42 -23.52
CA ALA A 177 -7.28 6.44 -23.99
C ALA A 177 -7.01 5.99 -25.44
#